data_AF-A0A8S3TKN8-F1
#
_entry.id   AF-A0A8S3TKN8-F1
#
_cell.length_a   1.000
_cell.length_b   1.000
_cell.length_c   1.000
_cell.angle_alpha   90.00
_cell.angle_beta   90.00
_cell.angle_gamma   90.00
#
_symmetry.space_group_name_H-M   'P 1'
#
loop_
_entity.id
_entity.type
_entity.pdbx_description
1 polymer ?
#
loop_
_entity_poly.entity_id
_entity_poly.type
_entity_poly.pdbx_seq_one_letter_code
_entity_poly.pdbx_strand_id
1 'polypeptide(L)'
;MAGRGRLSISTALSRNATLDSSFGGNSSTTSATAAHSERQIKKLKEENAKLRNEIKEVRSLYNQLVQENSHEKFDERRIMLIKSQVIQLERQVLMMSEAISSRSETLAENTTVRNLTRPLMFVNEFVRPGSEEEITLLDIASGHLEHLNLKHVAKLETKLASLYKELIGFHSLIEEAEKPSLHPVSEHTNKAMHDRMTTRLLKSCAMIKDCCGDLVQLSLLYPSAPWPPLKRSVIKDLTCDQVMKSLPVLPKTKVKEVQSVVDAMLKAVNYKNSMTNHEIKSLKEDLKFHKSVYDLQLEYIQALFDAVRGGYQKFEESTKDVIIKPLKGEIT
;
A
#
# COMPACT_ATOMS: atom_id res chain seq x y z
N MET A 1 -29.31 19.81 -5.15
CA MET A 1 -30.77 19.66 -4.97
C MET A 1 -31.13 18.23 -5.33
N ALA A 2 -31.21 17.36 -4.32
CA ALA A 2 -31.45 15.93 -4.48
C ALA A 2 -32.68 15.56 -3.65
N GLY A 3 -33.69 15.05 -4.33
CA GLY A 3 -34.87 14.47 -3.71
C GLY A 3 -34.53 13.12 -3.08
N ARG A 4 -35.05 12.89 -1.88
CA ARG A 4 -35.20 11.55 -1.30
C ARG A 4 -36.66 11.38 -0.92
N GLY A 5 -37.31 10.48 -1.65
CA GLY A 5 -38.64 10.00 -1.33
C GLY A 5 -38.63 9.22 -0.02
N ARG A 6 -39.57 9.57 0.87
CA ARG A 6 -40.03 8.72 1.96
C ARG A 6 -41.42 8.22 1.59
N LEU A 7 -41.53 6.92 1.36
CA LEU A 7 -42.80 6.21 1.29
C LEU A 7 -43.35 6.10 2.71
N SER A 8 -44.41 6.86 2.98
CA SER A 8 -45.24 6.74 4.18
C SER A 8 -46.40 5.81 3.87
N ILE A 9 -46.48 4.66 4.53
CA ILE A 9 -47.64 3.77 4.50
C ILE A 9 -48.35 3.93 5.84
N SER A 10 -49.40 4.75 5.86
CA SER A 10 -50.37 4.83 6.96
C SER A 10 -51.63 5.51 6.45
N THR A 11 -52.61 4.73 6.00
CA THR A 11 -54.06 5.07 6.09
C THR A 11 -54.89 3.96 5.45
N ALA A 12 -55.39 3.04 6.27
CA ALA A 12 -56.65 2.37 6.03
C ALA A 12 -57.11 1.79 7.36
N LEU A 13 -58.06 2.46 8.02
CA LEU A 13 -59.16 1.90 8.83
C LEU A 13 -59.79 3.03 9.65
N SER A 14 -60.73 3.74 9.02
CA SER A 14 -61.75 4.53 9.71
C SER A 14 -62.96 4.59 8.80
N ARG A 15 -63.99 3.81 9.15
CA ARG A 15 -65.40 3.75 8.70
C ARG A 15 -65.90 2.39 9.19
N ASN A 16 -66.91 2.22 10.03
CA ASN A 16 -68.02 3.05 10.45
C ASN A 16 -68.42 2.66 11.88
N ALA A 17 -68.77 3.65 12.69
CA ALA A 17 -69.66 3.46 13.82
C ALA A 17 -70.98 4.15 13.47
N THR A 18 -72.00 3.36 13.16
CA THR A 18 -73.40 3.79 13.24
C THR A 18 -74.22 2.56 13.59
N LEU A 19 -74.70 2.57 14.83
CA LEU A 19 -75.75 1.72 15.34
C LEU A 19 -77.01 1.94 14.50
N ASP A 20 -77.60 0.86 14.01
CA ASP A 20 -79.06 0.78 14.01
C ASP A 20 -79.51 -0.64 14.37
N SER A 21 -80.50 -0.62 15.24
CA SER A 21 -81.27 -1.71 15.80
C SER A 21 -82.00 -2.51 14.73
N SER A 22 -82.11 -3.84 14.92
CA SER A 22 -83.37 -4.61 14.78
C SER A 22 -83.12 -6.12 14.78
N PHE A 23 -83.79 -6.79 15.73
CA PHE A 23 -84.49 -8.08 15.60
C PHE A 23 -83.88 -9.23 14.76
N GLY A 24 -83.75 -10.40 15.41
CA GLY A 24 -83.94 -11.70 14.78
C GLY A 24 -82.88 -12.72 15.13
N GLY A 25 -83.31 -13.88 15.63
CA GLY A 25 -82.44 -14.86 16.26
C GLY A 25 -81.46 -15.58 15.33
N ASN A 26 -80.38 -16.10 15.93
CA ASN A 26 -79.75 -17.37 15.56
C ASN A 26 -78.70 -17.77 16.62
N SER A 27 -79.06 -18.74 17.46
CA SER A 27 -78.26 -19.24 18.58
C SER A 27 -77.38 -20.44 18.19
N SER A 28 -76.68 -20.39 17.06
CA SER A 28 -75.88 -21.53 16.57
C SER A 28 -74.52 -21.18 15.94
N THR A 29 -74.07 -19.91 15.98
CA THR A 29 -72.78 -19.48 15.38
C THR A 29 -71.72 -19.00 16.37
N THR A 30 -72.05 -18.77 17.65
CA THR A 30 -71.09 -18.27 18.67
C THR A 30 -70.12 -19.33 19.21
N SER A 31 -70.45 -20.61 19.11
CA SER A 31 -69.61 -21.70 19.64
C SER A 31 -68.33 -21.92 18.81
N ALA A 32 -68.40 -21.76 17.49
CA ALA A 32 -67.26 -22.02 16.59
C ALA A 32 -66.19 -20.92 16.67
N THR A 33 -66.59 -19.66 16.82
CA THR A 33 -65.69 -18.51 17.00
C THR A 33 -65.02 -18.51 18.37
N ALA A 34 -65.75 -18.90 19.42
CA ALA A 34 -65.18 -19.06 20.77
C ALA A 34 -64.06 -20.11 20.77
N ALA A 35 -64.30 -21.30 20.19
CA ALA A 35 -63.31 -22.37 20.12
C ALA A 35 -62.06 -21.99 19.29
N HIS A 36 -62.22 -21.17 18.25
CA HIS A 36 -61.08 -20.66 17.47
C HIS A 36 -60.22 -19.69 18.29
N SER A 37 -60.86 -18.74 18.98
CA SER A 37 -60.17 -17.77 19.84
C SER A 37 -59.42 -18.45 20.99
N GLU A 38 -59.99 -19.50 21.58
CA GLU A 38 -59.39 -20.24 22.69
C GLU A 38 -58.14 -21.02 22.26
N ARG A 39 -58.15 -21.60 21.05
CA ARG A 39 -56.96 -22.23 20.44
C ARG A 39 -55.85 -21.22 20.15
N GLN A 40 -56.21 -20.02 19.72
CA GLN A 40 -55.25 -18.96 19.43
C GLN A 40 -54.61 -18.41 20.70
N ILE A 41 -55.40 -18.23 21.77
CA ILE A 41 -54.90 -17.85 23.10
C ILE A 41 -53.93 -18.91 23.63
N LYS A 42 -54.22 -20.20 23.46
CA LYS A 42 -53.32 -21.27 23.88
C LYS A 42 -51.98 -21.21 23.13
N LYS A 43 -51.99 -21.05 21.82
CA LYS A 43 -50.76 -20.90 21.01
C LYS A 43 -49.93 -19.69 21.44
N LEU A 44 -50.58 -18.54 21.66
CA LEU A 44 -49.91 -17.32 22.09
C LEU A 44 -49.32 -17.44 23.50
N LYS A 45 -49.92 -18.24 24.39
CA LYS A 45 -49.38 -18.54 25.72
C LYS A 45 -48.14 -19.44 25.64
N GLU A 46 -48.17 -20.47 24.79
CA GLU A 46 -47.03 -21.34 24.55
C GLU A 46 -45.85 -20.58 23.93
N GLU A 47 -46.12 -19.70 22.97
CA GLU A 47 -45.12 -18.83 22.34
C GLU A 47 -44.56 -17.80 23.33
N ASN A 48 -45.39 -17.18 24.16
CA ASN A 48 -44.92 -16.29 25.24
C ASN A 48 -44.03 -17.01 26.25
N ALA A 49 -44.36 -18.25 26.61
CA ALA A 49 -43.53 -19.04 27.50
C ALA A 49 -42.17 -19.35 26.88
N LYS A 50 -42.14 -19.68 25.57
CA LYS A 50 -40.92 -19.91 24.82
C LYS A 50 -40.05 -18.65 24.73
N LEU A 51 -40.64 -17.51 24.35
CA LEU A 51 -39.94 -16.22 24.25
C LEU A 51 -39.36 -15.76 25.59
N ARG A 52 -40.07 -16.01 26.70
CA ARG A 52 -39.55 -15.70 28.05
C ARG A 52 -38.33 -16.53 28.41
N ASN A 53 -38.29 -17.80 28.01
CA ASN A 53 -37.11 -18.65 28.21
C ASN A 53 -35.94 -18.19 27.34
N GLU A 54 -36.17 -17.89 26.07
CA GLU A 54 -35.14 -17.38 25.16
C GLU A 54 -34.54 -16.06 25.66
N ILE A 55 -35.36 -15.14 26.16
CA ILE A 55 -34.88 -13.88 26.79
C ILE A 55 -34.02 -14.16 28.02
N LYS A 56 -34.37 -15.17 28.83
CA LYS A 56 -33.62 -15.54 30.03
C LYS A 56 -32.25 -16.12 29.65
N GLU A 57 -32.19 -16.96 28.62
CA GLU A 57 -30.94 -17.52 28.08
C GLU A 57 -30.04 -16.41 27.52
N VAL A 58 -30.58 -15.50 26.70
CA VAL A 58 -29.82 -14.38 26.14
C VAL A 58 -29.25 -13.47 27.22
N ARG A 59 -30.02 -13.20 28.29
CA ARG A 59 -29.52 -12.42 29.44
C ARG A 59 -28.41 -13.14 30.19
N SER A 60 -28.49 -14.46 30.31
CA SER A 60 -27.44 -15.27 30.94
C SER A 60 -26.14 -15.19 30.13
N LEU A 61 -26.22 -15.36 28.80
CA LEU A 61 -25.08 -15.28 27.89
C LEU A 61 -24.45 -13.88 27.89
N TYR A 62 -25.28 -12.82 27.91
CA TYR A 62 -24.81 -11.44 28.00
C TYR A 62 -24.04 -11.18 29.30
N ASN A 63 -24.59 -11.60 30.45
CA ASN A 63 -23.93 -11.42 31.73
C ASN A 63 -22.61 -12.19 31.81
N GLN A 64 -22.56 -13.39 31.24
CA GLN A 64 -21.33 -14.18 31.14
C GLN A 64 -20.29 -13.44 30.29
N LEU A 65 -20.66 -12.94 29.11
CA LEU A 65 -19.76 -12.21 28.21
C LEU A 65 -19.23 -10.91 28.83
N VAL A 66 -20.07 -10.20 29.59
CA VAL A 66 -19.67 -8.97 30.30
C VAL A 66 -18.71 -9.28 31.46
N GLN A 67 -18.94 -10.37 32.19
CA GLN A 67 -18.02 -10.83 33.23
C GLN A 67 -16.67 -11.28 32.65
N GLU A 68 -16.69 -12.04 31.54
CA GLU A 68 -15.49 -12.49 30.83
C GLU A 68 -14.68 -11.30 30.25
N ASN A 69 -15.35 -10.28 29.71
CA ASN A 69 -14.69 -9.07 29.17
C ASN A 69 -14.02 -8.17 30.23
N SER A 70 -14.38 -8.30 31.50
CA SER A 70 -13.79 -7.47 32.57
C SER A 70 -12.37 -7.91 32.99
N HIS A 71 -11.97 -9.13 32.64
CA HIS A 71 -10.66 -9.71 32.99
C HIS A 71 -9.67 -9.82 31.82
N GLU A 72 -10.13 -9.70 30.58
CA GLU A 72 -9.23 -9.69 29.42
C GLU A 72 -8.64 -8.31 29.19
N LYS A 73 -7.41 -8.11 29.67
CA LYS A 73 -6.61 -6.90 29.41
C LYS A 73 -6.09 -6.88 27.96
N PHE A 74 -7.00 -6.73 27.01
CA PHE A 74 -6.67 -6.62 25.58
C PHE A 74 -5.64 -5.53 25.31
N ASP A 75 -5.69 -4.43 26.05
CA ASP A 75 -4.69 -3.36 25.96
C ASP A 75 -3.30 -3.83 26.40
N GLU A 76 -3.18 -4.62 27.49
CA GLU A 76 -1.90 -5.19 27.90
C GLU A 76 -1.38 -6.21 26.89
N ARG A 77 -2.25 -7.08 26.33
CA ARG A 77 -1.85 -8.01 25.26
C ARG A 77 -1.40 -7.28 24.00
N ARG A 78 -2.09 -6.21 23.62
CA ARG A 78 -1.72 -5.36 22.48
C ARG A 78 -0.39 -4.64 22.73
N ILE A 79 -0.19 -4.09 23.94
CA ILE A 79 1.07 -3.45 24.33
C ILE A 79 2.22 -4.46 24.33
N MET A 80 2.01 -5.68 24.84
CA MET A 80 3.02 -6.73 24.81
C MET A 80 3.37 -7.16 23.38
N LEU A 81 2.37 -7.27 22.50
CA LEU A 81 2.58 -7.57 21.08
C LEU A 81 3.37 -6.47 20.37
N ILE A 82 3.03 -5.20 20.62
CA ILE A 82 3.77 -4.07 20.03
C ILE A 82 5.21 -4.04 20.57
N LYS A 83 5.41 -4.25 21.87
CA LYS A 83 6.75 -4.33 22.48
C LYS A 83 7.59 -5.45 21.87
N SER A 84 7.00 -6.64 21.65
CA SER A 84 7.73 -7.76 21.04
C SER A 84 8.11 -7.47 19.58
N GLN A 85 7.23 -6.82 18.81
CA GLN A 85 7.53 -6.38 17.45
C GLN A 85 8.64 -5.32 17.41
N VAL A 86 8.63 -4.35 18.32
CA VAL A 86 9.69 -3.33 18.42
C VAL A 86 11.05 -3.98 18.70
N ILE A 87 11.11 -4.90 19.66
CA ILE A 87 12.36 -5.62 20.00
C ILE A 87 12.88 -6.42 18.79
N GLN A 88 11.99 -7.05 18.01
CA GLN A 88 12.39 -7.78 16.80
C GLN A 88 12.95 -6.84 15.73
N LEU A 89 12.33 -5.68 15.53
CA LEU A 89 12.80 -4.66 14.58
C LEU A 89 14.15 -4.09 15.00
N GLU A 90 14.33 -3.76 16.28
CA GLU A 90 15.62 -3.28 16.81
C GLU A 90 16.74 -4.29 16.58
N ARG A 91 16.48 -5.58 16.83
CA ARG A 91 17.43 -6.65 16.55
C ARG A 91 17.78 -6.74 15.06
N GLN A 92 16.79 -6.59 14.17
CA GLN A 92 17.02 -6.62 12.73
C GLN A 92 17.86 -5.43 12.25
N VAL A 93 17.58 -4.23 12.75
CA VAL A 93 18.35 -3.01 12.45
C VAL A 93 19.79 -3.17 12.93
N LEU A 94 20.01 -3.71 14.13
CA LEU A 94 21.35 -3.94 14.68
C LEU A 94 22.14 -4.93 13.81
N MET A 95 21.55 -6.07 13.44
CA MET A 95 22.20 -7.03 12.53
C MET A 95 22.52 -6.42 11.16
N MET A 96 21.61 -5.60 10.61
CA MET A 96 21.86 -4.91 9.35
C MET A 96 22.98 -3.86 9.48
N SER A 97 23.03 -3.13 10.58
CA SER A 97 24.08 -2.14 10.85
C SER A 97 25.46 -2.79 10.96
N GLU A 98 25.56 -3.93 11.64
CA GLU A 98 26.80 -4.72 11.72
C GLU A 98 27.20 -5.28 10.35
N ALA A 99 26.25 -5.80 9.58
CA ALA A 99 26.50 -6.30 8.22
C ALA A 99 26.95 -5.18 7.26
N ILE A 100 26.39 -3.98 7.38
CA ILE A 100 26.81 -2.80 6.59
C ILE A 100 28.20 -2.34 7.03
N SER A 101 28.47 -2.30 8.34
CA SER A 101 29.75 -1.84 8.88
C SER A 101 30.89 -2.78 8.47
N SER A 102 30.70 -4.10 8.59
CA SER A 102 31.67 -5.10 8.15
C SER A 102 31.90 -5.06 6.63
N ARG A 103 30.84 -4.83 5.83
CA ARG A 103 30.99 -4.58 4.39
C ARG A 103 31.73 -3.28 4.07
N SER A 104 31.50 -2.23 4.84
CA SER A 104 32.19 -0.94 4.67
C SER A 104 33.68 -1.06 4.95
N GLU A 105 34.06 -1.82 5.99
CA GLU A 105 35.45 -2.08 6.36
C GLU A 105 36.17 -2.89 5.27
N THR A 106 35.55 -3.97 4.80
CA THR A 106 36.08 -4.77 3.67
C THR A 106 36.15 -3.98 2.35
N LEU A 107 35.20 -3.08 2.08
CA LEU A 107 35.28 -2.16 0.94
C LEU A 107 36.44 -1.16 1.05
N ALA A 108 36.67 -0.62 2.25
CA ALA A 108 37.78 0.29 2.50
C ALA A 108 39.15 -0.39 2.30
N GLU A 109 39.32 -1.62 2.78
CA GLU A 109 40.57 -2.39 2.58
C GLU A 109 40.81 -2.77 1.11
N ASN A 110 39.75 -3.00 0.34
CA ASN A 110 39.86 -3.40 -1.07
C ASN A 110 40.09 -2.23 -2.06
N THR A 111 40.05 -0.97 -1.60
CA THR A 111 40.24 0.22 -2.48
C THR A 111 41.69 0.69 -2.61
N THR A 112 42.68 -0.09 -2.16
CA THR A 112 44.09 0.25 -2.41
C THR A 112 44.40 0.30 -3.91
N VAL A 113 45.25 1.23 -4.34
CA VAL A 113 45.61 1.41 -5.77
C VAL A 113 46.06 0.10 -6.42
N ARG A 114 46.81 -0.74 -5.69
CA ARG A 114 47.26 -2.07 -6.13
C ARG A 114 46.13 -3.04 -6.45
N ASN A 115 44.97 -2.90 -5.79
CA ASN A 115 43.80 -3.75 -6.04
C ASN A 115 42.96 -3.20 -7.20
N LEU A 116 42.91 -1.88 -7.37
CA LEU A 116 42.21 -1.21 -8.48
C LEU A 116 42.92 -1.37 -9.83
N THR A 117 44.24 -1.55 -9.83
CA THR A 117 45.04 -1.86 -11.03
C THR A 117 45.01 -3.35 -11.40
N ARG A 118 44.31 -4.20 -10.65
CA ARG A 118 44.21 -5.62 -11.01
C ARG A 118 43.26 -5.79 -12.19
N PRO A 119 43.55 -6.75 -13.08
CA PRO A 119 42.64 -7.18 -14.14
C PRO A 119 41.29 -7.56 -13.56
N LEU A 120 40.24 -6.91 -14.03
CA LEU A 120 38.88 -7.29 -13.72
C LEU A 120 38.55 -8.52 -14.57
N MET A 121 38.47 -9.68 -13.93
CA MET A 121 37.94 -10.89 -14.54
C MET A 121 36.42 -10.77 -14.67
N PHE A 122 35.96 -9.90 -15.56
CA PHE A 122 34.55 -9.71 -15.86
C PHE A 122 34.28 -10.19 -17.28
N VAL A 123 33.88 -11.46 -17.38
CA VAL A 123 33.50 -12.06 -18.66
C VAL A 123 32.04 -11.70 -18.92
N ASN A 124 31.82 -10.72 -19.79
CA ASN A 124 30.48 -10.24 -20.12
C ASN A 124 30.39 -9.88 -21.61
N GLU A 125 29.22 -10.08 -22.22
CA GLU A 125 28.91 -9.68 -23.60
C GLU A 125 29.08 -8.16 -23.85
N PHE A 126 28.91 -7.35 -22.80
CA PHE A 126 29.14 -5.90 -22.82
C PHE A 126 30.62 -5.50 -22.84
N VAL A 127 31.55 -6.44 -22.63
CA VAL A 127 32.99 -6.21 -22.80
C VAL A 127 33.39 -6.49 -24.25
N ARG A 128 34.23 -5.63 -24.83
CA ARG A 128 34.70 -5.81 -26.21
C ARG A 128 35.53 -7.09 -26.31
N PRO A 129 35.15 -8.08 -27.16
CA PRO A 129 35.95 -9.28 -27.35
C PRO A 129 37.24 -8.95 -28.10
N GLY A 130 38.39 -9.32 -27.53
CA GLY A 130 39.70 -9.21 -28.20
C GLY A 130 40.53 -7.96 -27.89
N SER A 131 40.28 -7.24 -26.79
CA SER A 131 41.34 -6.39 -26.24
C SER A 131 42.41 -7.30 -25.64
N GLU A 132 43.64 -7.25 -26.17
CA GLU A 132 44.80 -7.89 -25.50
C GLU A 132 45.09 -7.23 -24.14
N GLU A 133 44.52 -6.04 -23.91
CA GLU A 133 44.62 -5.28 -22.66
C GLU A 133 43.59 -5.77 -21.63
N GLU A 134 44.12 -6.11 -20.46
CA GLU A 134 43.36 -6.45 -19.26
C GLU A 134 42.63 -5.22 -18.73
N ILE A 135 41.29 -5.23 -18.74
CA ILE A 135 40.48 -4.12 -18.24
C ILE A 135 40.63 -4.02 -16.72
N THR A 136 41.04 -2.87 -16.20
CA THR A 136 41.14 -2.63 -14.77
C THR A 136 39.94 -1.85 -14.24
N LEU A 137 39.75 -1.84 -12.91
CA LEU A 137 38.74 -0.99 -12.27
C LEU A 137 39.02 0.51 -12.48
N LEU A 138 40.29 0.88 -12.67
CA LEU A 138 40.68 2.25 -13.01
C LEU A 138 40.19 2.65 -14.39
N ASP A 139 40.26 1.76 -15.38
CA ASP A 139 39.77 2.04 -16.74
C ASP A 139 38.26 2.28 -16.71
N ILE A 140 37.52 1.47 -15.97
CA ILE A 140 36.08 1.63 -15.75
C ILE A 140 35.76 2.94 -15.00
N ALA A 141 36.50 3.25 -13.94
CA ALA A 141 36.27 4.44 -13.12
C ALA A 141 36.71 5.75 -13.79
N SER A 142 37.64 5.67 -14.75
CA SER A 142 38.15 6.82 -15.50
C SER A 142 37.14 7.38 -16.51
N GLY A 143 36.08 6.63 -16.82
CA GLY A 143 35.01 7.04 -17.74
C GLY A 143 35.35 6.87 -19.22
N HIS A 144 36.48 6.25 -19.55
CA HIS A 144 36.75 5.81 -20.93
C HIS A 144 35.74 4.73 -21.32
N LEU A 145 35.37 4.67 -22.60
CA LEU A 145 34.36 3.72 -23.11
C LEU A 145 34.96 2.64 -24.02
N GLU A 146 36.28 2.59 -24.13
CA GLU A 146 36.97 1.76 -25.12
C GLU A 146 36.82 0.26 -24.84
N HIS A 147 36.63 -0.10 -23.57
CA HIS A 147 36.36 -1.46 -23.10
C HIS A 147 34.92 -1.93 -23.37
N LEU A 148 33.99 -1.02 -23.71
CA LEU A 148 32.60 -1.37 -23.94
C LEU A 148 32.34 -1.89 -25.35
N ASN A 149 31.57 -2.97 -25.42
CA ASN A 149 31.00 -3.50 -26.65
C ASN A 149 29.74 -2.73 -27.02
N LEU A 150 29.90 -1.62 -27.75
CA LEU A 150 28.78 -0.76 -28.16
C LEU A 150 27.70 -1.50 -28.99
N LYS A 151 28.04 -2.64 -29.63
CA LYS A 151 27.04 -3.47 -30.33
C LYS A 151 26.04 -4.09 -29.35
N HIS A 152 26.50 -4.56 -28.20
CA HIS A 152 25.63 -5.10 -27.15
C HIS A 152 24.86 -3.99 -26.42
N VAL A 153 25.48 -2.81 -26.24
CA VAL A 153 24.77 -1.63 -25.73
C VAL A 153 23.61 -1.23 -26.65
N ALA A 154 23.82 -1.18 -27.97
CA ALA A 154 22.76 -0.90 -28.94
C ALA A 154 21.65 -1.97 -28.96
N LYS A 155 22.02 -3.24 -28.75
CA LYS A 155 21.05 -4.34 -28.60
C LYS A 155 20.19 -4.15 -27.35
N LEU A 156 20.80 -3.77 -26.21
CA LEU A 156 20.07 -3.44 -24.98
C LEU A 156 19.14 -2.23 -25.18
N GLU A 157 19.60 -1.18 -25.86
CA GLU A 157 18.76 -0.02 -26.21
C GLU A 157 17.53 -0.45 -27.01
N THR A 158 17.71 -1.35 -27.98
CA THR A 158 16.60 -1.91 -28.78
C THR A 158 15.63 -2.73 -27.92
N LYS A 159 16.14 -3.53 -26.96
CA LYS A 159 15.31 -4.26 -25.99
C LYS A 159 14.50 -3.29 -25.11
N LEU A 160 15.13 -2.24 -24.59
CA LEU A 160 14.49 -1.22 -23.76
C LEU A 160 13.42 -0.44 -24.52
N ALA A 161 13.68 -0.07 -25.77
CA ALA A 161 12.67 0.57 -26.63
C ALA A 161 11.47 -0.36 -26.88
N SER A 162 11.71 -1.66 -27.03
CA SER A 162 10.65 -2.66 -27.19
C SER A 162 9.84 -2.82 -25.89
N LEU A 163 10.51 -2.85 -24.73
CA LEU A 163 9.87 -2.88 -23.42
C LEU A 163 8.99 -1.65 -23.20
N TYR A 164 9.50 -0.45 -23.54
CA TYR A 164 8.73 0.79 -23.42
C TYR A 164 7.42 0.74 -24.24
N LYS A 165 7.49 0.27 -25.48
CA LYS A 165 6.30 0.08 -26.33
C LYS A 165 5.29 -0.90 -25.73
N GLU A 166 5.77 -2.00 -25.14
CA GLU A 166 4.92 -2.98 -24.46
C GLU A 166 4.25 -2.39 -23.21
N LEU A 167 4.99 -1.63 -22.40
CA LEU A 167 4.45 -0.97 -21.21
C LEU A 167 3.40 0.10 -21.55
N ILE A 168 3.61 0.89 -22.61
CA ILE A 168 2.56 1.80 -23.11
C ILE A 168 1.31 1.01 -23.51
N GLY A 169 1.48 -0.05 -24.29
CA GLY A 169 0.35 -0.89 -24.72
C GLY A 169 -0.39 -1.53 -23.54
N PHE A 170 0.34 -1.95 -22.50
CA PHE A 170 -0.25 -2.48 -21.28
C PHE A 170 -1.00 -1.40 -20.49
N HIS A 171 -0.45 -0.19 -20.39
CA HIS A 171 -1.11 0.94 -19.74
C HIS A 171 -2.44 1.30 -20.43
N SER A 172 -2.45 1.37 -21.77
CA SER A 172 -3.69 1.62 -22.52
C SER A 172 -4.77 0.55 -22.27
N LEU A 173 -4.38 -0.72 -22.09
CA LEU A 173 -5.33 -1.78 -21.73
C LEU A 173 -5.92 -1.60 -20.34
N ILE A 174 -5.14 -1.10 -19.37
CA ILE A 174 -5.64 -0.78 -18.03
C ILE A 174 -6.63 0.38 -18.09
N GLU A 175 -6.29 1.46 -18.82
CA GLU A 175 -7.18 2.61 -18.99
C GLU A 175 -8.50 2.24 -19.69
N GLU A 176 -8.48 1.29 -20.63
CA GLU A 176 -9.69 0.76 -21.25
C GLU A 176 -10.54 -0.08 -20.29
N ALA A 177 -9.91 -0.81 -19.37
CA ALA A 177 -10.60 -1.62 -18.36
C ALA A 177 -11.29 -0.78 -17.27
N GLU A 178 -10.74 0.39 -16.94
CA GLU A 178 -11.28 1.29 -15.92
C GLU A 178 -12.47 2.12 -16.40
N LYS A 179 -12.74 2.18 -17.72
CA LYS A 179 -13.87 2.92 -18.26
C LYS A 179 -15.19 2.21 -17.92
N PRO A 180 -16.15 2.89 -17.26
CA PRO A 180 -17.43 2.28 -16.91
C PRO A 180 -18.22 1.96 -18.18
N SER A 181 -18.36 0.67 -18.50
CA SER A 181 -19.16 0.22 -19.65
C SER A 181 -20.66 0.31 -19.34
N LEU A 182 -21.42 0.99 -20.19
CA LEU A 182 -22.88 1.14 -20.11
C LEU A 182 -23.67 -0.17 -20.36
N HIS A 183 -23.00 -1.23 -20.82
CA HIS A 183 -23.61 -2.52 -21.12
C HIS A 183 -23.05 -3.64 -20.24
N PRO A 184 -23.89 -4.60 -19.80
CA PRO A 184 -23.43 -5.78 -19.08
C PRO A 184 -22.52 -6.59 -20.02
N VAL A 185 -21.23 -6.55 -19.73
CA VAL A 185 -20.21 -7.32 -20.47
C VAL A 185 -20.44 -8.80 -20.17
N SER A 186 -20.53 -9.62 -21.23
CA SER A 186 -20.66 -11.08 -21.10
C SER A 186 -19.50 -11.66 -20.27
N GLU A 187 -19.79 -12.67 -19.45
CA GLU A 187 -18.79 -13.33 -18.60
C GLU A 187 -17.60 -13.87 -19.42
N HIS A 188 -17.87 -14.34 -20.64
CA HIS A 188 -16.84 -14.81 -21.58
C HIS A 188 -15.93 -13.68 -22.07
N THR A 189 -16.46 -12.48 -22.29
CA THR A 189 -15.66 -11.32 -22.72
C THR A 189 -14.78 -10.78 -21.60
N ASN A 190 -15.26 -10.79 -20.35
CA ASN A 190 -14.44 -10.43 -19.18
C ASN A 190 -13.29 -11.41 -18.97
N LYS A 191 -13.54 -12.72 -19.10
CA LYS A 191 -12.49 -13.73 -18.98
C LYS A 191 -11.41 -13.57 -20.06
N ALA A 192 -11.81 -13.41 -21.32
CA ALA A 192 -10.87 -13.21 -22.43
C ALA A 192 -10.03 -11.93 -22.26
N MET A 193 -10.63 -10.84 -21.75
CA MET A 193 -9.93 -9.60 -21.45
C MET A 193 -8.91 -9.79 -20.31
N HIS A 194 -9.31 -10.46 -19.23
CA HIS A 194 -8.43 -10.77 -18.10
C HIS A 194 -7.26 -11.67 -18.52
N ASP A 195 -7.51 -12.70 -19.32
CA ASP A 195 -6.46 -13.60 -19.84
C ASP A 195 -5.47 -12.84 -20.73
N ARG A 196 -5.95 -11.94 -21.58
CA ARG A 196 -5.11 -11.07 -22.42
C ARG A 196 -4.26 -10.11 -21.58
N MET A 197 -4.85 -9.51 -20.55
CA MET A 197 -4.17 -8.60 -19.63
C MET A 197 -3.09 -9.33 -18.82
N THR A 198 -3.42 -10.50 -18.29
CA THR A 198 -2.48 -11.37 -17.56
C THR A 198 -1.30 -11.78 -18.45
N THR A 199 -1.57 -12.17 -19.70
CA THR A 199 -0.53 -12.55 -20.67
C THR A 199 0.41 -11.37 -20.97
N ARG A 200 -0.14 -10.17 -21.18
CA ARG A 200 0.65 -8.94 -21.41
C ARG A 200 1.48 -8.55 -20.20
N LEU A 201 0.93 -8.69 -18.99
CA LEU A 201 1.65 -8.45 -17.75
C LEU A 201 2.84 -9.40 -17.61
N LEU A 202 2.61 -10.71 -17.77
CA LEU A 202 3.68 -11.73 -17.68
C LEU A 202 4.79 -11.48 -18.70
N LYS A 203 4.42 -11.15 -19.94
CA LYS A 203 5.39 -10.77 -20.99
C LYS A 203 6.21 -9.55 -20.57
N SER A 204 5.55 -8.51 -20.07
CA SER A 204 6.23 -7.28 -19.62
C SER A 204 7.18 -7.56 -18.46
N CYS A 205 6.77 -8.36 -17.46
CA CYS A 205 7.62 -8.78 -16.35
C CYS A 205 8.86 -9.54 -16.83
N ALA A 206 8.72 -10.46 -17.80
CA ALA A 206 9.84 -11.18 -18.37
C ALA A 206 10.82 -10.24 -19.10
N MET A 207 10.31 -9.28 -19.88
CA MET A 207 11.13 -8.27 -20.56
C MET A 207 11.84 -7.32 -19.59
N ILE A 208 11.15 -6.89 -18.52
CA ILE A 208 11.75 -6.08 -17.44
C ILE A 208 12.91 -6.85 -16.82
N LYS A 209 12.70 -8.12 -16.44
CA LYS A 209 13.73 -8.95 -15.83
C LYS A 209 14.97 -9.09 -16.72
N ASP A 210 14.77 -9.33 -18.02
CA ASP A 210 15.86 -9.44 -19.00
C ASP A 210 16.62 -8.12 -19.15
N CYS A 211 15.91 -7.01 -19.36
CA CYS A 211 16.51 -5.68 -19.49
C CYS A 211 17.24 -5.25 -18.21
N CYS A 212 16.70 -5.54 -17.03
CA CYS A 212 17.33 -5.23 -15.76
C CYS A 212 18.62 -6.04 -15.55
N GLY A 213 18.65 -7.31 -15.96
CA GLY A 213 19.87 -8.13 -15.91
C GLY A 213 20.99 -7.51 -16.75
N ASP A 214 20.67 -7.15 -17.98
CA ASP A 214 21.60 -6.48 -18.90
C ASP A 214 22.04 -5.10 -18.39
N LEU A 215 21.11 -4.30 -17.82
CA LEU A 215 21.42 -2.99 -17.24
C LEU A 215 22.33 -3.08 -16.02
N VAL A 216 22.11 -4.06 -15.13
CA VAL A 216 22.98 -4.29 -13.97
C VAL A 216 24.39 -4.63 -14.45
N GLN A 217 24.50 -5.50 -15.44
CA GLN A 217 25.78 -5.87 -16.05
C GLN A 217 26.51 -4.67 -16.67
N LEU A 218 25.79 -3.84 -17.44
CA LEU A 218 26.35 -2.62 -18.02
C LEU A 218 26.73 -1.59 -16.94
N SER A 219 25.96 -1.46 -15.86
CA SER A 219 26.23 -0.50 -14.77
C SER A 219 27.53 -0.79 -14.02
N LEU A 220 27.99 -2.04 -14.02
CA LEU A 220 29.29 -2.42 -13.46
C LEU A 220 30.45 -1.94 -14.33
N LEU A 221 30.27 -1.87 -15.65
CA LEU A 221 31.27 -1.45 -16.63
C LEU A 221 31.22 0.05 -16.94
N TYR A 222 30.09 0.68 -16.66
CA TYR A 222 29.88 2.11 -16.80
C TYR A 222 29.13 2.63 -15.57
N PRO A 223 29.84 2.92 -14.47
CA PRO A 223 29.23 3.38 -13.22
C PRO A 223 28.69 4.82 -13.30
N SER A 224 28.67 5.42 -14.49
CA SER A 224 28.08 6.74 -14.67
C SER A 224 26.57 6.59 -14.67
N ALA A 225 25.98 6.85 -13.51
CA ALA A 225 24.54 6.96 -13.43
C ALA A 225 24.06 8.08 -14.38
N PRO A 226 22.89 7.90 -15.06
CA PRO A 226 22.42 8.75 -16.15
C PRO A 226 21.87 10.08 -15.65
N TRP A 227 22.67 10.82 -14.88
CA TRP A 227 22.26 12.06 -14.29
C TRP A 227 22.53 13.22 -15.24
N PRO A 228 21.58 14.16 -15.37
CA PRO A 228 21.81 15.35 -16.15
C PRO A 228 23.07 16.07 -15.64
N PRO A 229 23.88 16.64 -16.54
CA PRO A 229 25.10 17.34 -16.15
C PRO A 229 24.79 18.40 -15.10
N LEU A 230 25.56 18.40 -14.00
CA LEU A 230 25.38 19.38 -12.94
C LEU A 230 25.65 20.77 -13.49
N LYS A 231 24.58 21.54 -13.75
CA LYS A 231 24.69 22.91 -14.24
C LYS A 231 25.33 23.86 -13.22
N ARG A 232 25.35 23.49 -11.93
CA ARG A 232 25.90 24.26 -10.82
C ARG A 232 26.51 23.31 -9.79
N SER A 233 27.66 23.67 -9.23
CA SER A 233 28.21 22.94 -8.08
C SER A 233 27.26 23.09 -6.89
N VAL A 234 27.02 21.99 -6.18
CA VAL A 234 26.19 21.99 -4.96
C VAL A 234 26.99 22.63 -3.82
N ILE A 235 28.30 22.39 -3.80
CA ILE A 235 29.24 23.06 -2.91
C ILE A 235 29.83 24.25 -3.68
N LYS A 236 29.42 25.47 -3.31
CA LYS A 236 29.96 26.69 -3.93
C LYS A 236 31.34 27.05 -3.41
N ASP A 237 31.67 26.60 -2.20
CA ASP A 237 32.85 27.02 -1.45
C ASP A 237 34.08 26.12 -1.67
N LEU A 238 33.98 25.14 -2.58
CA LEU A 238 35.05 24.18 -2.85
C LEU A 238 35.38 24.18 -4.35
N THR A 239 36.39 24.97 -4.72
CA THR A 239 36.91 25.06 -6.10
C THR A 239 38.22 24.29 -6.25
N CYS A 240 38.54 23.92 -7.50
CA CYS A 240 39.79 23.24 -7.82
C CYS A 240 41.00 24.07 -7.35
N ASP A 241 40.98 25.38 -7.55
CA ASP A 241 42.05 26.28 -7.12
C ASP A 241 42.25 26.29 -5.60
N GLN A 242 41.17 26.22 -4.82
CA GLN A 242 41.27 26.16 -3.35
C GLN A 242 41.88 24.84 -2.90
N VAL A 243 41.47 23.72 -3.51
CA VAL A 243 42.04 22.41 -3.21
C VAL A 243 43.52 22.38 -3.62
N MET A 244 43.86 22.87 -4.82
CA MET A 244 45.24 22.92 -5.31
C MET A 244 46.15 23.79 -4.44
N LYS A 245 45.63 24.88 -3.84
CA LYS A 245 46.37 25.72 -2.87
C LYS A 245 46.66 25.01 -1.54
N SER A 246 45.82 24.04 -1.17
CA SER A 246 45.98 23.27 0.07
C SER A 246 46.92 22.07 -0.09
N LEU A 247 47.30 21.71 -1.32
CA LEU A 247 48.23 20.63 -1.60
C LEU A 247 49.69 21.08 -1.40
N PRO A 248 50.60 20.16 -1.02
CA PRO A 248 52.04 20.43 -0.97
C PRO A 248 52.59 20.81 -2.35
N VAL A 249 53.76 21.46 -2.40
CA VAL A 249 54.37 21.92 -3.66
C VAL A 249 54.58 20.74 -4.62
N LEU A 250 53.87 20.76 -5.75
CA LEU A 250 53.92 19.71 -6.77
C LEU A 250 54.95 20.03 -7.86
N PRO A 251 55.65 19.02 -8.42
CA PRO A 251 56.46 19.19 -9.63
C PRO A 251 55.61 19.69 -10.80
N LYS A 252 56.13 20.66 -11.59
CA LYS A 252 55.40 21.28 -12.72
C LYS A 252 54.84 20.27 -13.74
N THR A 253 55.51 19.13 -13.91
CA THR A 253 55.09 18.04 -14.79
C THR A 253 53.81 17.34 -14.32
N LYS A 254 53.54 17.33 -13.01
CA LYS A 254 52.41 16.62 -12.39
C LYS A 254 51.22 17.53 -12.05
N VAL A 255 51.39 18.84 -12.08
CA VAL A 255 50.32 19.81 -11.74
C VAL A 255 49.07 19.58 -12.59
N LYS A 256 49.20 19.39 -13.91
CA LYS A 256 48.05 19.18 -14.80
C LYS A 256 47.32 17.87 -14.52
N GLU A 257 48.06 16.80 -14.22
CA GLU A 257 47.51 15.49 -13.90
C GLU A 257 46.75 15.55 -12.57
N VAL A 258 47.34 16.14 -11.53
CA VAL A 258 46.68 16.32 -10.23
C VAL A 258 45.46 17.23 -10.36
N GLN A 259 45.54 18.30 -11.13
CA GLN A 259 44.40 19.19 -11.37
C GLN A 259 43.23 18.47 -12.05
N SER A 260 43.52 17.61 -13.03
CA SER A 260 42.51 16.74 -13.67
C SER A 260 41.84 15.80 -12.66
N VAL A 261 42.63 15.17 -11.78
CA VAL A 261 42.11 14.28 -10.72
C VAL A 261 41.25 15.06 -9.72
N VAL A 262 41.71 16.24 -9.28
CA VAL A 262 40.96 17.10 -8.37
C VAL A 262 39.63 17.54 -8.99
N ASP A 263 39.63 17.92 -10.27
CA ASP A 263 38.41 18.27 -11.00
C ASP A 263 37.44 17.08 -11.10
N ALA A 264 37.95 15.87 -11.38
CA ALA A 264 37.15 14.65 -11.41
C ALA A 264 36.56 14.34 -10.02
N MET A 265 37.36 14.45 -8.95
CA MET A 265 36.89 14.27 -7.57
C MET A 265 35.84 15.30 -7.17
N LEU A 266 36.04 16.58 -7.51
CA LEU A 266 35.06 17.64 -7.23
C LEU A 266 33.74 17.41 -7.97
N LYS A 267 33.79 16.96 -9.22
CA LYS A 267 32.59 16.53 -9.95
C LYS A 267 31.92 15.38 -9.21
N ALA A 268 32.65 14.32 -8.87
CA ALA A 268 32.11 13.15 -8.18
C ALA A 268 31.45 13.50 -6.83
N VAL A 269 32.09 14.33 -6.02
CA VAL A 269 31.56 14.80 -4.72
C VAL A 269 30.29 15.64 -4.92
N ASN A 270 30.29 16.57 -5.89
CA ASN A 270 29.10 17.35 -6.20
C ASN A 270 27.94 16.47 -6.69
N TYR A 271 28.22 15.44 -7.50
CA TYR A 271 27.23 14.46 -7.94
C TYR A 271 26.68 13.66 -6.77
N LYS A 272 27.55 13.15 -5.89
CA LYS A 272 27.14 12.44 -4.68
C LYS A 272 26.18 13.28 -3.84
N ASN A 273 26.54 14.54 -3.56
CA ASN A 273 25.68 15.44 -2.78
C ASN A 273 24.35 15.73 -3.49
N SER A 274 24.38 15.97 -4.79
CA SER A 274 23.16 16.14 -5.57
C SER A 274 22.25 14.91 -5.49
N MET A 275 22.83 13.72 -5.56
CA MET A 275 22.10 12.46 -5.46
C MET A 275 21.48 12.26 -4.09
N THR A 276 22.25 12.46 -3.02
CA THR A 276 21.73 12.41 -1.65
C THR A 276 20.60 13.41 -1.44
N ASN A 277 20.68 14.61 -2.03
CA ASN A 277 19.58 15.58 -1.98
C ASN A 277 18.32 15.11 -2.72
N HIS A 278 18.45 14.44 -3.87
CA HIS A 278 17.31 13.86 -4.59
C HIS A 278 16.68 12.71 -3.80
N GLU A 279 17.50 11.84 -3.21
CA GLU A 279 17.04 10.75 -2.35
C GLU A 279 16.28 11.29 -1.14
N ILE A 280 16.83 12.28 -0.43
CA ILE A 280 16.14 12.97 0.67
C ILE A 280 14.79 13.54 0.21
N LYS A 281 14.73 14.13 -0.99
CA LYS A 281 13.49 14.68 -1.54
C LYS A 281 12.46 13.59 -1.81
N SER A 282 12.86 12.50 -2.48
CA SER A 282 11.99 11.35 -2.76
C SER A 282 11.45 10.74 -1.46
N LEU A 283 12.32 10.50 -0.48
CA LEU A 283 11.92 9.95 0.81
C LEU A 283 10.95 10.87 1.56
N LYS A 284 11.08 12.19 1.43
CA LYS A 284 10.12 13.15 2.00
C LYS A 284 8.76 13.09 1.31
N GLU A 285 8.73 12.88 0.00
CA GLU A 285 7.49 12.71 -0.77
C GLU A 285 6.78 11.41 -0.38
N ASP A 286 7.52 10.30 -0.29
CA ASP A 286 6.99 9.00 0.17
C ASP A 286 6.44 9.08 1.60
N LEU A 287 7.17 9.74 2.50
CA LEU A 287 6.74 9.94 3.88
C LEU A 287 5.45 10.78 3.94
N LYS A 288 5.31 11.80 3.08
CA LYS A 288 4.09 12.60 2.98
C LYS A 288 2.92 11.76 2.45
N PHE A 289 3.16 10.92 1.44
CA PHE A 289 2.17 9.99 0.92
C PHE A 289 1.68 9.03 2.00
N HIS A 290 2.59 8.35 2.70
CA HIS A 290 2.22 7.40 3.75
C HIS A 290 1.46 8.08 4.90
N LYS A 291 1.85 9.29 5.31
CA LYS A 291 1.07 10.08 6.28
C LYS A 291 -0.36 10.31 5.81
N SER A 292 -0.56 10.73 4.56
CA SER A 292 -1.91 10.95 4.03
C SER A 292 -2.77 9.67 3.99
N VAL A 293 -2.14 8.51 3.74
CA VAL A 293 -2.82 7.22 3.79
C VAL A 293 -3.22 6.87 5.22
N TYR A 294 -2.35 7.11 6.21
CA TYR A 294 -2.68 6.88 7.62
C TYR A 294 -3.78 7.82 8.11
N ASP A 295 -3.75 9.09 7.71
CA ASP A 295 -4.79 10.06 8.04
C ASP A 295 -6.15 9.59 7.49
N LEU A 296 -6.20 9.14 6.23
CA LEU A 296 -7.41 8.58 5.62
C LEU A 296 -7.90 7.31 6.34
N GLN A 297 -6.99 6.45 6.78
CA GLN A 297 -7.34 5.26 7.56
C GLN A 297 -7.93 5.64 8.93
N LEU A 298 -7.35 6.62 9.61
CA LEU A 298 -7.86 7.11 10.89
C LEU A 298 -9.25 7.75 10.71
N GLU A 299 -9.46 8.55 9.67
CA GLU A 299 -10.76 9.12 9.34
C GLU A 299 -11.81 8.03 9.09
N TYR A 300 -11.47 7.00 8.31
CA TYR A 300 -12.36 5.87 8.05
C TYR A 300 -12.72 5.11 9.35
N ILE A 301 -11.73 4.82 10.19
CA ILE A 301 -11.94 4.13 11.47
C ILE A 301 -12.83 4.97 12.38
N GLN A 302 -12.59 6.28 12.47
CA GLN A 302 -13.40 7.20 13.26
C GLN A 302 -14.85 7.24 12.76
N ALA A 303 -15.04 7.38 11.44
CA ALA A 303 -16.37 7.35 10.83
C ALA A 303 -17.11 6.03 11.10
N LEU A 304 -16.40 4.90 11.08
CA LEU A 304 -16.97 3.59 11.42
C LEU A 304 -17.41 3.55 12.89
N PHE A 305 -16.58 4.02 13.83
CA PHE A 305 -16.93 4.08 15.25
C PHE A 305 -18.14 4.98 15.51
N ASP A 306 -18.19 6.14 14.86
CA ASP A 306 -19.32 7.06 15.01
C ASP A 306 -20.61 6.47 14.41
N ALA A 307 -20.51 5.75 13.29
CA ALA A 307 -21.65 5.03 12.71
C ALA A 307 -22.16 3.92 13.65
N VAL A 308 -21.25 3.13 14.24
CA VAL A 308 -21.61 2.07 15.20
C VAL A 308 -22.23 2.68 16.47
N ARG A 309 -21.61 3.71 17.05
CA ARG A 309 -22.12 4.40 18.25
C ARG A 309 -23.50 5.01 17.99
N GLY A 310 -23.67 5.68 16.86
CA GLY A 310 -24.97 6.24 16.45
C GLY A 310 -26.02 5.16 16.18
N GLY A 311 -25.61 4.01 15.65
CA GLY A 311 -26.48 2.83 15.52
C GLY A 311 -26.97 2.30 16.87
N TYR A 312 -26.07 2.16 17.85
CA TYR A 312 -26.41 1.73 19.20
C TYR A 312 -27.33 2.71 19.92
N GLN A 313 -27.08 4.01 19.83
CA GLN A 313 -27.94 5.03 20.45
C GLN A 313 -29.36 4.98 19.88
N LYS A 314 -29.50 4.91 18.56
CA LYS A 314 -30.81 4.77 17.89
C LYS A 314 -31.52 3.47 18.29
N PHE A 315 -30.77 2.38 18.41
CA PHE A 315 -31.31 1.11 18.87
C PHE A 315 -31.79 1.18 20.33
N GLU A 316 -31.03 1.83 21.20
CA GLU A 316 -31.38 2.05 22.60
C GLU A 316 -32.64 2.92 22.75
N GLU A 317 -32.73 4.02 22.01
CA GLU A 317 -33.91 4.90 21.95
C GLU A 317 -35.14 4.13 21.45
N SER A 318 -35.01 3.41 20.33
CA SER A 318 -36.08 2.56 19.79
C SER A 318 -36.54 1.51 20.80
N THR A 319 -35.60 0.86 21.50
CA THR A 319 -35.92 -0.13 22.54
C THR A 319 -36.64 0.51 23.73
N LYS A 320 -36.21 1.70 24.17
CA LYS A 320 -36.88 2.48 25.22
C LYS A 320 -38.33 2.82 24.82
N ASP A 321 -38.53 3.25 23.59
CA ASP A 321 -39.86 3.64 23.08
C ASP A 321 -40.80 2.46 22.86
N VAL A 322 -40.30 1.37 22.27
CA VAL A 322 -41.12 0.20 21.89
C VAL A 322 -41.38 -0.73 23.07
N ILE A 323 -40.42 -0.89 23.98
CA ILE A 323 -40.50 -1.89 25.06
C ILE A 323 -40.71 -1.21 26.41
N ILE A 324 -39.87 -0.23 26.77
CA ILE A 324 -39.83 0.27 28.15
C ILE A 324 -41.00 1.19 28.47
N LYS A 325 -41.34 2.16 27.60
CA LYS A 325 -42.46 3.09 27.82
C LYS A 325 -43.81 2.36 27.97
N PRO A 326 -44.21 1.41 27.09
CA PRO A 326 -45.46 0.68 27.25
C PRO A 326 -45.53 -0.15 28.54
N LEU A 327 -44.40 -0.72 28.98
CA LEU A 327 -44.34 -1.51 30.21
C LEU A 327 -44.45 -0.66 31.48
N LYS A 328 -44.09 0.63 31.44
CA LYS A 328 -44.20 1.56 32.57
C LYS A 328 -45.60 2.18 32.73
N GLY A 329 -46.52 1.91 31.81
CA GLY A 329 -47.84 2.54 31.83
C GLY A 329 -47.81 4.03 31.48
N GLU A 330 -46.69 4.55 30.98
CA GLU A 330 -46.58 5.86 30.35
C GLU A 330 -47.18 5.77 28.94
N ILE A 331 -48.51 5.63 28.88
CA ILE A 331 -49.28 5.72 27.64
C ILE A 331 -49.76 7.17 27.55
N THR A 332 -49.21 7.93 26.61
CA THR A 332 -49.91 9.08 26.01
C THR A 332 -50.92 8.60 25.00
#